data_AF-A0A2X2JXU9-F1
#
_entry.id   AF-A0A2X2JXU9-F1
#
_cell.length_a   1.000
_cell.length_b   1.000
_cell.length_c   1.000
_cell.angle_alpha   90.00
_cell.angle_beta   90.00
_cell.angle_gamma   90.00
#
_symmetry.space_group_name_H-M   'P 1'
#
loop_
_entity.id
_entity.type
_entity.pdbx_description
1 polymer ?
#
loop_
_entity_poly.entity_id
_entity_poly.type
_entity_poly.pdbx_seq_one_letter_code
_entity_poly.pdbx_strand_id
1 'polypeptide(L)'
;MILKFDHIIHYIDQLDRFSFPGDVIKLHSGGYHHKYGTFNKLGYINENYIELLDVENNEKLKKMAKTIEGGVALLLKLFREV
;
A
#
# COMPACT_ATOMS: atom_id res chain seq x y z
N MET A 1 -19.74 16.22 -8.08
CA MET A 1 -18.61 15.27 -8.00
C MET A 1 -19.14 13.97 -7.43
N ILE A 2 -18.97 12.84 -8.12
CA ILE A 2 -19.41 11.52 -7.62
C ILE A 2 -18.16 10.83 -7.08
N LEU A 3 -18.16 10.51 -5.79
CA LEU A 3 -17.10 9.75 -5.12
C LEU A 3 -17.51 8.29 -5.02
N LYS A 4 -16.58 7.38 -5.31
CA LYS A 4 -16.74 5.94 -5.16
C LYS A 4 -15.55 5.37 -4.39
N PHE A 5 -15.75 4.20 -3.81
CA PHE A 5 -14.69 3.45 -3.16
C PHE A 5 -13.82 2.77 -4.22
N ASP A 6 -12.51 2.96 -4.11
CA ASP A 6 -11.52 2.41 -5.05
C ASP A 6 -10.72 1.28 -4.40
N HIS A 7 -10.07 1.56 -3.26
CA HIS A 7 -9.32 0.55 -2.52
C HIS A 7 -9.18 0.88 -1.04
N ILE A 8 -8.72 -0.13 -0.29
CA ILE A 8 -8.27 0.00 1.09
C ILE A 8 -6.80 -0.45 1.19
N ILE A 9 -5.99 0.28 1.96
CA ILE A 9 -4.59 -0.07 2.21
C ILE A 9 -4.48 -0.82 3.54
N HIS A 10 -3.81 -1.97 3.51
CA HIS A 10 -3.48 -2.75 4.70
C HIS A 10 -1.96 -2.95 4.76
N TYR A 11 -1.33 -2.35 5.76
CA TYR A 11 0.11 -2.55 6.01
C TYR A 11 0.36 -3.96 6.56
N ILE A 12 1.27 -4.70 5.92
CA ILE A 12 1.69 -6.05 6.34
C ILE A 12 3.21 -6.13 6.26
N ASP A 13 3.86 -6.41 7.39
CA ASP A 13 5.31 -6.66 7.44
C ASP A 13 5.65 -7.98 6.72
N GLN A 14 6.77 -8.00 5.99
CA GLN A 14 7.23 -9.13 5.18
C GLN A 14 6.20 -9.60 4.15
N LEU A 15 5.59 -8.63 3.45
CA LEU A 15 4.50 -8.88 2.49
C LEU A 15 4.87 -9.88 1.40
N ASP A 16 6.14 -10.00 1.02
CA ASP A 16 6.61 -11.00 0.05
C ASP A 16 6.20 -12.43 0.42
N ARG A 17 6.20 -12.75 1.73
CA ARG A 17 5.85 -14.08 2.26
C ARG A 17 4.35 -14.23 2.57
N PHE A 18 3.60 -13.15 2.53
CA PHE A 18 2.18 -13.17 2.90
C PHE A 18 1.31 -13.72 1.76
N SER A 19 0.36 -14.56 2.17
CA SER A 19 -0.85 -14.93 1.42
C SER A 19 -2.04 -14.96 2.38
N PHE A 20 -3.24 -14.76 1.84
CA PHE A 20 -4.45 -14.91 2.66
C PHE A 20 -4.65 -16.39 3.04
N PRO A 21 -5.10 -16.69 4.28
CA PRO A 21 -5.34 -18.06 4.69
C PRO A 21 -6.30 -18.79 3.75
N GLY A 22 -5.90 -19.95 3.24
CA GLY A 22 -6.70 -20.74 2.31
C GLY A 22 -6.91 -20.09 0.93
N ASP A 23 -6.06 -19.12 0.55
CA ASP A 23 -6.13 -18.40 -0.73
C ASP A 23 -7.51 -17.79 -1.03
N VAL A 24 -8.23 -17.40 0.03
CA VAL A 24 -9.59 -16.84 -0.07
C VAL A 24 -9.65 -15.58 -0.93
N ILE A 25 -8.55 -14.83 -1.00
CA ILE A 25 -8.36 -13.70 -1.90
C ILE A 25 -7.05 -13.94 -2.63
N LYS A 26 -7.11 -14.04 -3.96
CA LYS A 26 -5.93 -14.18 -4.81
C LYS A 26 -5.16 -12.87 -4.83
N LEU A 27 -3.87 -12.95 -4.57
CA LEU A 27 -2.97 -11.81 -4.58
C LEU A 27 -2.16 -11.78 -5.87
N HIS A 28 -1.99 -10.59 -6.41
CA HIS A 28 -1.15 -10.31 -7.56
C HIS A 28 -0.04 -9.36 -7.13
N SER A 29 1.20 -9.59 -7.58
CA SER A 29 2.27 -8.63 -7.37
C SER A 29 1.89 -7.32 -8.07
N GLY A 30 1.95 -6.22 -7.32
CA GLY A 30 1.74 -4.88 -7.88
C GLY A 30 3.07 -4.30 -8.37
N GLY A 31 3.50 -3.20 -7.76
CA GLY A 31 4.71 -2.47 -8.14
C GLY A 31 5.50 -1.91 -6.96
N TYR A 32 6.61 -1.26 -7.30
CA TYR A 32 7.48 -0.56 -6.35
C TYR A 32 7.27 0.95 -6.45
N HIS A 33 6.85 1.57 -5.35
CA HIS A 33 6.70 3.02 -5.25
C HIS A 33 8.06 3.65 -4.94
N HIS A 34 8.83 3.95 -5.99
CA HIS A 34 10.21 4.41 -5.86
C HIS A 34 10.34 5.64 -4.95
N LYS A 35 9.35 6.54 -4.97
CA LYS A 35 9.35 7.75 -4.15
C LYS A 35 9.36 7.44 -2.65
N TYR A 36 8.63 6.41 -2.23
CA TYR A 36 8.37 6.09 -0.83
C TYR A 36 9.17 4.92 -0.30
N GLY A 37 9.70 4.10 -1.21
CA GLY A 37 10.40 2.87 -0.84
C GLY A 37 9.46 1.78 -0.37
N THR A 38 8.22 1.79 -0.85
CA THR A 38 7.20 0.78 -0.55
C THR A 38 6.91 -0.09 -1.77
N PHE A 39 6.39 -1.29 -1.53
CA PHE A 39 5.90 -2.18 -2.57
C PHE A 39 4.56 -2.78 -2.15
N ASN A 40 3.77 -3.23 -3.13
CA ASN A 40 2.43 -3.74 -2.86
C ASN A 40 2.11 -5.09 -3.51
N LYS A 41 1.08 -5.74 -2.96
CA LYS A 41 0.32 -6.83 -3.56
C LYS A 41 -1.15 -6.42 -3.61
N LEU A 42 -1.81 -6.76 -4.71
CA LEU A 42 -3.18 -6.35 -5.01
C LEU A 42 -4.11 -7.56 -4.94
N GLY A 43 -5.16 -7.45 -4.14
CA GLY A 43 -6.28 -8.38 -4.09
C GLY A 43 -7.50 -7.77 -4.76
N TYR A 44 -7.76 -8.09 -6.03
CA TYR A 44 -8.90 -7.58 -6.78
C TYR A 44 -10.21 -8.24 -6.33
N ILE A 45 -11.25 -7.44 -6.09
CA ILE A 45 -12.57 -7.91 -5.64
C ILE A 45 -13.63 -7.69 -6.74
N ASN A 46 -14.20 -6.48 -6.85
CA ASN A 46 -15.20 -6.18 -7.87
C ASN A 46 -15.22 -4.68 -8.19
N GLU A 47 -14.43 -4.26 -9.18
CA GLU A 47 -14.15 -2.85 -9.55
C GLU A 47 -13.41 -2.04 -8.46
N ASN A 48 -13.01 -2.71 -7.38
CA ASN A 48 -12.24 -2.21 -6.27
C ASN A 48 -11.24 -3.28 -5.79
N TYR A 49 -10.25 -2.89 -5.01
CA TYR A 49 -9.20 -3.81 -4.57
C TYR A 49 -8.70 -3.56 -3.14
N ILE A 50 -8.01 -4.55 -2.61
CA ILE A 50 -7.24 -4.43 -1.37
C ILE A 50 -5.78 -4.25 -1.77
N GLU A 51 -5.19 -3.13 -1.37
CA GLU A 51 -3.76 -2.89 -1.49
C GLU A 51 -3.07 -3.35 -0.21
N LEU A 52 -2.31 -4.43 -0.30
CA LEU A 52 -1.40 -4.82 0.75
C LEU A 52 -0.09 -4.09 0.51
N LEU A 53 0.40 -3.34 1.49
CA LEU A 53 1.57 -2.47 1.34
C LEU A 53 2.63 -2.81 2.37
N ASP A 54 3.89 -2.83 1.94
CA ASP A 54 5.05 -3.02 2.81
C ASP A 54 6.19 -2.07 2.39
N VAL A 55 7.20 -1.94 3.25
CA VAL A 55 8.28 -0.97 3.15
C VAL A 55 9.60 -1.71 2.93
N GLU A 56 10.10 -1.67 1.69
CA GLU A 56 11.44 -2.16 1.35
C GLU A 56 12.53 -1.25 1.95
N ASN A 57 12.33 0.08 1.88
CA ASN A 57 13.33 1.06 2.29
C ASN A 57 12.85 1.94 3.46
N ASN A 58 13.02 1.39 4.66
CA ASN A 58 12.63 2.03 5.92
C ASN A 58 13.34 3.36 6.19
N GLU A 59 14.59 3.52 5.75
CA GLU A 59 15.32 4.79 5.92
C GLU A 59 14.72 5.91 5.07
N LYS A 60 14.33 5.60 3.83
CA LYS A 60 13.70 6.54 2.91
C LYS A 60 12.35 6.99 3.47
N LEU A 61 11.54 6.04 3.94
CA LEU A 61 10.24 6.33 4.54
C LEU A 61 10.38 7.21 5.80
N LYS A 62 11.29 6.85 6.71
CA LYS A 62 11.56 7.61 7.95
C LYS A 62 12.03 9.04 7.67
N LYS A 63 12.81 9.28 6.61
CA LYS A 63 13.23 10.64 6.22
C LYS A 63 12.03 11.52 5.82
N MET A 64 10.99 10.94 5.24
CA MET A 64 9.76 11.67 4.86
C MET A 64 8.76 11.82 6.01
N ALA A 65 8.66 10.84 6.90
CA ALA A 65 7.70 10.81 8.01
C ALA A 65 8.18 11.54 9.29
N LYS A 66 9.25 12.36 9.22
CA LYS A 66 9.89 12.98 10.41
C LYS A 66 8.98 13.87 11.26
N THR A 67 7.80 14.24 10.79
CA THR A 67 6.79 14.98 11.55
C THR A 67 5.43 14.30 11.41
N ILE A 68 4.53 14.49 12.38
CA ILE A 68 3.15 13.94 12.32
C ILE A 68 2.43 14.42 11.04
N GLU A 69 2.60 15.70 10.71
CA GLU A 69 2.11 16.27 9.44
C GLU A 69 2.77 15.61 8.23
N GLY A 70 4.08 15.31 8.30
CA GLY A 70 4.81 14.58 7.26
C GLY A 70 4.32 13.15 7.08
N GLY A 71 3.97 12.46 8.18
CA GLY A 71 3.39 11.12 8.16
C GLY A 71 1.98 11.09 7.54
N VAL A 72 1.12 12.04 7.90
CA VAL A 72 -0.23 12.18 7.31
C VAL A 72 -0.14 12.59 5.84
N ALA A 73 0.75 13.52 5.48
CA ALA A 73 0.98 13.92 4.10
C ALA A 73 1.58 12.79 3.25
N LEU A 74 2.40 11.92 3.85
CA LEU A 74 2.96 10.74 3.20
C LEU A 74 1.87 9.72 2.89
N LEU A 75 1.00 9.40 3.86
CA LEU A 75 -0.19 8.57 3.64
C LEU A 75 -1.05 9.16 2.52
N LEU A 76 -1.43 10.44 2.61
CA LEU A 76 -2.24 11.13 1.59
C LEU A 76 -1.61 11.14 0.19
N LYS A 77 -0.28 11.17 0.08
CA LYS A 77 0.39 11.12 -1.23
C LYS A 77 0.52 9.70 -1.78
N LEU A 78 0.71 8.69 -0.92
CA LEU A 78 0.62 7.28 -1.33
C LEU A 78 -0.75 7.01 -1.97
N PHE A 79 -1.83 7.48 -1.36
CA PHE A 79 -3.20 7.35 -1.91
C PHE A 79 -3.44 8.07 -3.26
N ARG A 80 -2.55 8.94 -3.75
CA ARG A 80 -2.72 9.71 -5.00
C ARG A 80 -1.89 9.21 -6.18
N GLU A 81 -0.86 8.40 -5.92
CA GLU A 81 0.08 7.93 -6.95
C GLU A 81 -0.14 6.47 -7.36
N VAL A 82 -1.17 5.81 -6.80
CA VAL A 82 -1.65 4.47 -7.20
C VAL A 82 -2.86 4.61 -8.11
#